data_AF-B8CLW4-F1
#
_entry.id   AF-B8CLW4-F1
#
_cell.length_a   1.000
_cell.length_b   1.000
_cell.length_c   1.000
_cell.angle_alpha   90.00
_cell.angle_beta   90.00
_cell.angle_gamma   90.00
#
_symmetry.space_group_name_H-M   'P 1'
#
loop_
_entity.id
_entity.type
_entity.pdbx_description
1 polymer ?
#
loop_
_entity_poly.entity_id
_entity_poly.type
_entity_poly.pdbx_seq_one_letter_code
_entity_poly.pdbx_strand_id
1 'polypeptide(L)'
;MDSLREALDSESTYAALMLAFNQFKSKAYEIGLMEQSYGISDQIHVRMHEHRASLNFLICAYMNLAKMYYEKFYWENYRKKQPTEVSSMVSNILKNDSKNIDVKEFQSKIKEENPELELGLKLRNFMQHNVLLSDTISTSFNNDSENIFFNTNTSIPHERVLGKSNIDAKLLDNFANPIDVNILIDKITECISTLHLQVRTLTENKVNQEHVYLINLNHAISTEVNLINKKYEKGMSKATLITEDSQQEIQYYIGWFSPYKHSKEKYRFFLPHSRIEYSKTKQI
;
A
#
# COMPACT_ATOMS: atom_id res chain seq x y z
N MET A 1 13.93 7.26 18.54
CA MET A 1 12.48 7.59 18.62
C MET A 1 11.97 8.01 17.25
N ASP A 2 12.56 9.04 16.63
CA ASP A 2 12.17 9.45 15.26
C ASP A 2 12.32 8.32 14.24
N SER A 3 13.39 7.52 14.29
CA SER A 3 13.58 6.36 13.40
C SER A 3 12.43 5.35 13.45
N LEU A 4 11.93 5.05 14.65
CA LEU A 4 10.82 4.11 14.86
C LEU A 4 9.49 4.71 14.43
N ARG A 5 9.30 6.02 14.58
CA ARG A 5 8.15 6.74 14.05
C ARG A 5 8.14 6.71 12.52
N GLU A 6 9.26 7.02 11.88
CA GLU A 6 9.41 6.95 10.42
C GLU A 6 9.17 5.52 9.90
N ALA A 7 9.66 4.51 10.62
CA ALA A 7 9.40 3.10 10.29
C ALA A 7 7.91 2.75 10.41
N LEU A 8 7.22 3.23 11.45
CA LEU A 8 5.78 3.06 11.61
C LEU A 8 4.98 3.80 10.53
N ASP A 9 5.38 5.01 10.15
CA ASP A 9 4.71 5.80 9.11
C ASP A 9 4.84 5.12 7.73
N SER A 10 5.99 4.51 7.44
CA SER A 10 6.19 3.67 6.26
C SER A 10 5.27 2.44 6.27
N GLU A 11 5.24 1.67 7.36
CA GLU A 11 4.34 0.51 7.51
C GLU A 11 2.86 0.90 7.42
N SER A 12 2.47 2.02 8.01
CA SER A 12 1.09 2.50 8.00
C SER A 12 0.66 2.90 6.59
N THR A 13 1.55 3.56 5.83
CA THR A 13 1.29 3.91 4.43
C THR A 13 1.13 2.65 3.58
N TYR A 14 2.01 1.67 3.73
CA TYR A 14 1.93 0.40 3.01
C TYR A 14 0.68 -0.40 3.39
N ALA A 15 0.33 -0.45 4.68
CA ALA A 15 -0.88 -1.12 5.16
C ALA A 15 -2.16 -0.51 4.58
N ALA A 16 -2.23 0.82 4.47
CA ALA A 16 -3.35 1.52 3.83
C ALA A 16 -3.48 1.17 2.35
N LEU A 17 -2.35 1.11 1.63
CA LEU A 17 -2.31 0.68 0.23
C LEU A 17 -2.82 -0.76 0.05
N MET A 18 -2.34 -1.69 0.88
CA MET A 18 -2.79 -3.08 0.83
C MET A 18 -4.27 -3.22 1.21
N LEU A 19 -4.78 -2.38 2.10
CA LEU A 19 -6.22 -2.34 2.41
C LEU A 19 -7.03 -1.87 1.19
N ALA A 20 -6.62 -0.79 0.53
CA ALA A 20 -7.28 -0.30 -0.68
C ALA A 20 -7.26 -1.32 -1.81
N PHE A 21 -6.12 -2.01 -2.00
CA PHE A 21 -6.00 -3.12 -2.94
C PHE A 21 -6.99 -4.24 -2.64
N ASN A 22 -7.04 -4.71 -1.38
CA ASN A 22 -7.97 -5.77 -0.99
C ASN A 22 -9.44 -5.35 -1.17
N GLN A 23 -9.79 -4.12 -0.80
CA GLN A 23 -11.13 -3.58 -1.01
C GLN A 23 -11.49 -3.54 -2.50
N PHE A 24 -10.56 -3.13 -3.36
CA PHE A 24 -10.73 -3.18 -4.82
C PHE A 24 -11.00 -4.62 -5.30
N LYS A 25 -10.15 -5.59 -4.95
CA LYS A 25 -10.32 -6.99 -5.39
C LYS A 25 -11.62 -7.61 -4.87
N SER A 26 -11.95 -7.37 -3.60
CA SER A 26 -13.22 -7.83 -3.02
C SER A 26 -14.43 -7.23 -3.74
N LYS A 27 -14.37 -5.93 -4.10
CA LYS A 27 -15.47 -5.28 -4.82
C LYS A 27 -15.59 -5.78 -6.26
N ALA A 28 -14.47 -5.96 -6.96
CA ALA A 28 -14.45 -6.55 -8.30
C ALA A 28 -15.07 -7.96 -8.29
N TYR A 29 -14.75 -8.77 -7.28
CA TYR A 29 -15.33 -10.10 -7.09
C TYR A 29 -16.84 -10.07 -6.79
N GLU A 30 -17.28 -9.19 -5.88
CA GLU A 30 -18.69 -8.99 -5.56
C GLU A 30 -19.52 -8.68 -6.82
N ILE A 31 -19.01 -7.78 -7.67
CA ILE A 31 -19.66 -7.42 -8.94
C ILE A 31 -19.74 -8.63 -9.86
N GLY A 32 -18.66 -9.42 -9.94
CA GLY A 32 -18.60 -10.66 -10.69
C GLY A 32 -19.69 -11.67 -10.30
N LEU A 33 -19.95 -11.82 -9.01
CA LEU A 33 -21.00 -12.70 -8.49
C LEU A 33 -22.42 -12.16 -8.73
N MET A 34 -22.60 -10.84 -8.67
CA MET A 34 -23.91 -10.21 -8.81
C MET A 34 -24.43 -10.29 -10.25
N GLU A 35 -23.59 -10.05 -11.26
CA GLU A 35 -24.04 -10.15 -12.68
C GLU A 35 -24.61 -11.53 -13.03
N GLN A 36 -24.19 -12.59 -12.33
CA GLN A 36 -24.74 -13.93 -12.52
C GLN A 36 -26.08 -14.18 -11.84
N SER A 37 -26.32 -13.49 -10.72
CA SER A 37 -27.41 -13.84 -9.81
C SER A 37 -28.71 -13.14 -10.16
N TYR A 38 -28.66 -12.10 -11.00
CA TYR A 38 -29.79 -11.23 -11.30
C TYR A 38 -30.11 -11.20 -12.79
N GLY A 39 -31.30 -11.69 -13.18
CA GLY A 39 -31.84 -11.53 -14.54
C GLY A 39 -32.25 -10.08 -14.84
N ILE A 40 -32.15 -9.65 -16.10
CA ILE A 40 -32.27 -8.25 -16.56
C ILE A 40 -33.51 -7.55 -15.97
N SER A 41 -33.29 -6.53 -15.13
CA SER A 41 -34.31 -5.62 -14.58
C SER A 41 -33.72 -4.23 -14.37
N ASP A 42 -34.55 -3.18 -14.38
CA ASP A 42 -34.11 -1.78 -14.22
C ASP A 42 -33.37 -1.53 -12.89
N GLN A 43 -33.70 -2.28 -11.84
CA GLN A 43 -33.00 -2.21 -10.55
C GLN A 43 -31.55 -2.66 -10.64
N ILE A 44 -31.22 -3.54 -11.58
CA ILE A 44 -29.83 -3.99 -11.81
C ILE A 44 -29.03 -2.89 -12.49
N HIS A 45 -29.61 -2.13 -13.41
CA HIS A 45 -28.90 -1.04 -14.06
C HIS A 45 -28.47 0.04 -13.07
N VAL A 46 -29.33 0.41 -12.12
CA VAL A 46 -29.01 1.35 -11.04
C VAL A 46 -27.91 0.79 -10.14
N ARG A 47 -28.06 -0.45 -9.67
CA ARG A 47 -27.03 -1.11 -8.84
C ARG A 47 -25.69 -1.20 -9.56
N MET A 48 -25.68 -1.63 -10.82
CA MET A 48 -24.45 -1.73 -11.63
C MET A 48 -23.79 -0.37 -11.87
N HIS A 49 -24.56 0.71 -11.92
CA HIS A 49 -24.00 2.06 -11.93
C HIS A 49 -23.32 2.40 -10.59
N GLU A 50 -23.95 2.12 -9.45
CA GLU A 50 -23.34 2.32 -8.11
C GLU A 50 -22.08 1.48 -7.91
N HIS A 51 -22.10 0.22 -8.35
CA HIS A 51 -20.95 -0.67 -8.31
C HIS A 51 -19.79 -0.15 -9.17
N ARG A 52 -20.07 0.35 -10.39
CA ARG A 52 -19.06 1.00 -11.25
C ARG A 52 -18.45 2.24 -10.60
N ALA A 53 -19.28 3.09 -9.99
CA ALA A 53 -18.81 4.28 -9.29
C ALA A 53 -17.92 3.89 -8.09
N SER A 54 -18.35 2.90 -7.30
CA SER A 54 -17.59 2.37 -6.17
C SER A 54 -16.25 1.76 -6.59
N LEU A 55 -16.21 0.98 -7.68
CA LEU A 55 -14.98 0.38 -8.18
C LEU A 55 -13.99 1.44 -8.66
N ASN A 56 -14.46 2.43 -9.41
CA ASN A 56 -13.62 3.56 -9.83
C ASN A 56 -13.07 4.36 -8.64
N PHE A 57 -13.87 4.59 -7.60
CA PHE A 57 -13.39 5.23 -6.37
C PHE A 57 -12.25 4.43 -5.73
N LEU A 58 -12.39 3.11 -5.64
CA LEU A 58 -11.37 2.23 -5.08
C LEU A 58 -10.09 2.21 -5.94
N ILE A 59 -10.22 2.20 -7.27
CA ILE A 59 -9.07 2.33 -8.20
C ILE A 59 -8.35 3.66 -7.95
N CYS A 60 -9.09 4.77 -7.87
CA CYS A 60 -8.52 6.09 -7.57
C CYS A 60 -7.79 6.11 -6.22
N ALA A 61 -8.43 5.57 -5.17
CA ALA A 61 -7.85 5.50 -3.83
C ALA A 61 -6.55 4.68 -3.83
N TYR A 62 -6.57 3.51 -4.46
CA TYR A 62 -5.40 2.66 -4.61
C TYR A 62 -4.26 3.37 -5.36
N MET A 63 -4.52 3.92 -6.54
CA MET A 63 -3.50 4.58 -7.37
C MET A 63 -2.90 5.82 -6.67
N ASN A 64 -3.71 6.55 -5.91
CA ASN A 64 -3.23 7.66 -5.09
C ASN A 64 -2.25 7.19 -4.01
N LEU A 65 -2.58 6.13 -3.29
CA LEU A 65 -1.71 5.55 -2.27
C LEU A 65 -0.45 4.94 -2.89
N ALA A 66 -0.56 4.26 -4.04
CA ALA A 66 0.57 3.69 -4.76
C ALA A 66 1.56 4.76 -5.20
N LYS A 67 1.07 5.84 -5.82
CA LYS A 67 1.91 6.97 -6.21
C LYS A 67 2.55 7.64 -4.99
N MET A 68 1.76 7.90 -3.93
CA MET A 68 2.29 8.51 -2.71
C MET A 68 3.37 7.65 -2.06
N TYR A 69 3.18 6.32 -2.01
CA TYR A 69 4.18 5.40 -1.49
C TYR A 69 5.44 5.41 -2.36
N TYR A 70 5.28 5.32 -3.69
CA TYR A 70 6.38 5.36 -4.65
C TYR A 70 7.19 6.66 -4.53
N GLU A 71 6.55 7.82 -4.45
CA GLU A 71 7.23 9.12 -4.28
C GLU A 71 7.90 9.24 -2.91
N LYS A 72 7.29 8.72 -1.84
CA LYS A 72 7.94 8.70 -0.52
C LYS A 72 9.15 7.78 -0.46
N PHE A 73 9.18 6.69 -1.24
CA PHE A 73 10.30 5.75 -1.26
C PHE A 73 11.62 6.47 -1.53
N TYR A 74 11.61 7.35 -2.54
CA TYR A 74 12.71 8.23 -2.89
C TYR A 74 12.19 9.48 -3.58
N TRP A 75 12.64 10.66 -3.13
CA TRP A 75 12.26 11.93 -3.72
C TRP A 75 13.43 12.92 -3.77
N GLU A 76 13.40 13.77 -4.79
CA GLU A 76 14.35 14.85 -5.01
C GLU A 76 13.57 16.14 -5.29
N ASN A 77 13.81 17.18 -4.49
CA ASN A 77 13.38 18.53 -4.83
C ASN A 77 14.37 19.15 -5.79
N TYR A 78 13.88 19.73 -6.87
CA TYR A 78 14.71 20.43 -7.85
C TYR A 78 14.50 21.94 -7.81
N ARG A 79 15.60 22.70 -7.77
CA ARG A 79 15.59 24.14 -8.04
C ARG A 79 16.59 24.42 -9.15
N LYS A 80 16.14 25.07 -10.23
CA LYS A 80 16.99 25.39 -11.40
C LYS A 80 17.76 24.17 -11.95
N LYS A 81 17.09 23.01 -12.08
CA LYS A 81 17.65 21.73 -12.57
C LYS A 81 18.74 21.10 -11.70
N GLN A 82 18.93 21.57 -10.46
CA GLN A 82 19.80 20.93 -9.48
C GLN A 82 18.95 20.40 -8.31
N PRO A 83 19.22 19.18 -7.81
CA PRO A 83 18.56 18.67 -6.62
C PRO A 83 19.00 19.50 -5.40
N THR A 84 18.04 20.13 -4.72
CA THR A 84 18.25 20.93 -3.51
C THR A 84 18.01 20.15 -2.23
N GLU A 85 17.23 19.08 -2.32
CA GLU A 85 16.92 18.20 -1.19
C GLU A 85 16.72 16.79 -1.73
N VAL A 86 17.31 15.82 -1.06
CA VAL A 86 17.21 14.40 -1.40
C VAL A 86 16.84 13.66 -0.12
N SER A 87 15.78 12.87 -0.16
CA SER A 87 15.42 12.03 0.98
C SER A 87 14.74 10.74 0.51
N SER A 88 14.87 9.71 1.32
CA SER A 88 14.24 8.41 1.12
C SER A 88 13.67 7.90 2.42
N MET A 89 12.72 6.95 2.35
CA MET A 89 12.24 6.26 3.55
C MET A 89 13.41 5.65 4.34
N VAL A 90 14.39 5.07 3.63
CA VAL A 90 15.55 4.44 4.24
C VAL A 90 16.43 5.47 4.96
N SER A 91 16.75 6.60 4.32
CA SER A 91 17.57 7.63 4.97
C SER A 91 16.86 8.28 6.15
N ASN A 92 15.54 8.45 6.06
CA ASN A 92 14.72 8.98 7.17
C ASN A 92 14.70 8.03 8.37
N ILE A 93 14.69 6.71 8.16
CA ILE A 93 14.73 5.71 9.25
C ILE A 93 16.16 5.54 9.78
N LEU A 94 17.17 5.45 8.91
CA LEU A 94 18.56 5.27 9.33
C LEU A 94 19.19 6.56 9.89
N LYS A 95 18.59 7.73 9.61
CA LYS A 95 19.16 9.05 9.85
C LYS A 95 20.54 9.21 9.19
N ASN A 96 20.67 8.67 7.98
CA ASN A 96 21.91 8.63 7.21
C ASN A 96 21.60 8.53 5.70
N ASP A 97 22.22 9.42 4.92
CA ASP A 97 21.99 9.54 3.47
C ASP A 97 22.86 8.62 2.60
N SER A 98 23.78 7.85 3.19
CA SER A 98 24.69 6.95 2.47
C SER A 98 24.01 5.94 1.55
N LYS A 99 22.71 5.68 1.76
CA LYS A 99 21.92 4.73 0.98
C LYS A 99 21.03 5.38 -0.08
N ASN A 100 20.99 6.71 -0.19
CA ASN A 100 20.09 7.38 -1.13
C ASN A 100 20.38 7.05 -2.60
N ILE A 101 21.64 6.87 -2.98
CA ILE A 101 22.01 6.48 -4.35
C ILE A 101 21.52 5.06 -4.65
N ASP A 102 21.86 4.08 -3.79
CA ASP A 102 21.39 2.69 -3.91
C ASP A 102 19.86 2.62 -4.03
N VAL A 103 19.15 3.40 -3.22
CA VAL A 103 17.68 3.45 -3.19
C VAL A 103 17.12 4.07 -4.48
N LYS A 104 17.72 5.16 -4.98
CA LYS A 104 17.34 5.79 -6.26
C LYS A 104 17.51 4.81 -7.43
N GLU A 105 18.66 4.16 -7.50
CA GLU A 105 18.96 3.20 -8.56
C GLU A 105 17.99 2.02 -8.53
N PHE A 106 17.68 1.51 -7.33
CA PHE A 106 16.69 0.44 -7.16
C PHE A 106 15.29 0.88 -7.60
N GLN A 107 14.83 2.07 -7.20
CA GLN A 107 13.54 2.62 -7.62
C GLN A 107 13.46 2.75 -9.14
N SER A 108 14.52 3.29 -9.76
CA SER A 108 14.61 3.54 -11.20
C SER A 108 14.57 2.21 -11.96
N LYS A 109 15.35 1.22 -11.52
CA LYS A 109 15.35 -0.13 -12.07
C LYS A 109 13.96 -0.77 -12.03
N ILE A 110 13.28 -0.73 -10.88
CA ILE A 110 11.92 -1.29 -10.75
C ILE A 110 10.96 -0.62 -11.73
N LYS A 111 11.05 0.71 -11.92
CA LYS A 111 10.21 1.41 -12.88
C LYS A 111 10.52 1.04 -14.33
N GLU A 112 11.80 0.95 -14.71
CA GLU A 112 12.23 0.63 -16.06
C GLU A 112 11.87 -0.81 -16.47
N GLU A 113 11.99 -1.76 -15.53
CA GLU A 113 11.68 -3.18 -15.77
C GLU A 113 10.17 -3.49 -15.75
N ASN A 114 9.32 -2.57 -15.27
CA ASN A 114 7.89 -2.81 -15.07
C ASN A 114 7.05 -1.68 -15.69
N PRO A 115 6.67 -1.77 -16.97
CA PRO A 115 5.89 -0.73 -17.65
C PRO A 115 4.54 -0.47 -16.96
N GLU A 116 3.95 -1.47 -16.28
CA GLU A 116 2.72 -1.36 -15.48
C GLU A 116 2.84 -0.28 -14.40
N LEU A 117 4.01 -0.20 -13.74
CA LEU A 117 4.26 0.79 -12.71
C LEU A 117 4.28 2.18 -13.32
N GLU A 118 5.00 2.37 -14.42
CA GLU A 118 5.03 3.66 -15.12
C GLU A 118 3.64 4.08 -15.60
N LEU A 119 2.91 3.17 -16.24
CA LEU A 119 1.54 3.43 -16.70
C LEU A 119 0.63 3.78 -15.52
N GLY A 120 0.66 3.03 -14.42
CA GLY A 120 -0.13 3.30 -13.22
C GLY A 120 0.12 4.70 -12.64
N LEU A 121 1.38 5.10 -12.53
CA LEU A 121 1.75 6.44 -12.05
C LEU A 121 1.24 7.56 -12.97
N LYS A 122 1.26 7.35 -14.29
CA LYS A 122 0.71 8.30 -15.27
C LYS A 122 -0.82 8.32 -15.28
N LEU A 123 -1.46 7.16 -15.14
CA LEU A 123 -2.92 7.03 -15.04
C LEU A 123 -3.47 7.72 -13.80
N ARG A 124 -2.74 7.69 -12.67
CA ARG A 124 -3.08 8.51 -11.50
C ARG A 124 -3.19 9.99 -11.89
N ASN A 125 -2.18 10.54 -12.58
CA ASN A 125 -2.21 11.95 -13.00
C ASN A 125 -3.39 12.22 -13.94
N PHE A 126 -3.70 11.28 -14.84
CA PHE A 126 -4.90 11.37 -15.69
C PHE A 126 -6.19 11.44 -14.88
N MET A 127 -6.38 10.59 -13.88
CA MET A 127 -7.57 10.56 -13.01
C MET A 127 -7.74 11.82 -12.15
N GLN A 128 -6.68 12.60 -11.91
CA GLN A 128 -6.81 13.87 -11.19
C GLN A 128 -7.50 14.95 -12.03
N HIS A 129 -7.50 14.80 -13.35
CA HIS A 129 -7.95 15.83 -14.29
C HIS A 129 -9.10 15.37 -15.20
N ASN A 130 -9.49 14.10 -15.17
CA ASN A 130 -10.55 13.53 -16.01
C ASN A 130 -11.51 12.64 -15.19
N VAL A 131 -12.69 12.36 -15.77
CA VAL A 131 -13.73 11.50 -15.19
C VAL A 131 -13.38 10.01 -15.36
N LEU A 132 -13.59 9.23 -14.28
CA LEU A 132 -13.57 7.76 -14.10
C LEU A 132 -12.61 6.95 -14.99
N LEU A 133 -11.77 6.11 -14.39
CA LEU A 133 -10.77 5.36 -15.15
C LEU A 133 -11.40 4.30 -16.06
N SER A 134 -12.49 3.68 -15.62
CA SER A 134 -13.23 2.66 -16.37
C SER A 134 -14.67 3.06 -16.61
N ASP A 135 -15.08 3.03 -17.88
CA ASP A 135 -16.50 3.17 -18.28
C ASP A 135 -17.18 1.80 -18.44
N THR A 136 -16.39 0.75 -18.63
CA THR A 136 -16.87 -0.59 -18.96
C THR A 136 -16.33 -1.60 -17.95
N ILE A 137 -17.25 -2.15 -17.17
CA ILE A 137 -17.04 -3.40 -16.44
C ILE A 137 -17.69 -4.49 -17.28
N SER A 138 -16.95 -5.53 -17.61
CA SER A 138 -17.49 -6.75 -18.19
C SER A 138 -17.12 -7.92 -17.30
N THR A 139 -18.02 -8.88 -17.13
CA THR A 139 -17.68 -10.17 -16.53
C THR A 139 -17.50 -11.21 -17.62
N SER A 140 -16.49 -12.06 -17.44
CA SER A 140 -16.26 -13.21 -18.30
C SER A 140 -16.21 -14.47 -17.45
N PHE A 141 -16.73 -15.56 -18.03
CA PHE A 141 -16.76 -16.87 -17.40
C PHE A 141 -15.96 -17.83 -18.25
N ASN A 142 -14.95 -18.45 -17.63
CA ASN A 142 -14.30 -19.61 -18.21
C ASN A 142 -14.80 -20.84 -17.47
N ASN A 143 -15.38 -21.76 -18.22
CA ASN A 143 -15.92 -23.00 -17.69
C ASN A 143 -14.95 -24.11 -18.11
N ASP A 144 -13.96 -24.37 -17.27
CA ASP A 144 -13.21 -25.62 -17.36
C ASP A 144 -14.06 -26.71 -16.71
N SER A 145 -13.93 -27.94 -17.20
CA SER A 145 -14.80 -29.09 -16.88
C SER A 145 -15.01 -29.37 -15.38
N GLU A 146 -14.19 -28.80 -14.50
CA GLU A 146 -14.25 -28.95 -13.04
C GLU A 146 -14.46 -27.63 -12.27
N ASN A 147 -14.18 -26.47 -12.87
CA ASN A 147 -14.17 -25.17 -12.18
C ASN A 147 -14.81 -24.07 -13.04
N ILE A 148 -15.67 -23.28 -12.40
CA ILE A 148 -16.15 -22.01 -12.97
C ILE A 148 -15.21 -20.92 -12.46
N PHE A 149 -14.48 -20.29 -13.38
CA PHE A 149 -13.65 -19.12 -13.11
C PHE A 149 -14.43 -17.84 -13.42
N PHE A 150 -14.36 -16.88 -12.50
CA PHE A 150 -15.03 -15.59 -12.61
C PHE A 150 -13.99 -14.48 -12.73
N ASN A 151 -14.00 -13.76 -13.85
CA ASN A 151 -13.15 -12.59 -14.05
C ASN A 151 -14.02 -11.36 -14.32
N THR A 152 -13.96 -10.40 -13.40
CA THR A 152 -14.50 -9.06 -13.62
C THR A 152 -13.44 -8.23 -14.32
N ASN A 153 -13.58 -8.07 -15.62
CA ASN A 153 -12.67 -7.29 -16.44
C ASN A 153 -13.08 -5.81 -16.36
N THR A 154 -12.19 -5.02 -15.78
CA THR A 154 -12.27 -3.57 -15.82
C THR A 154 -11.23 -3.12 -16.82
N SER A 155 -11.64 -2.44 -17.89
CA SER A 155 -10.74 -2.19 -19.01
C SER A 155 -10.65 -0.72 -19.44
N ILE A 156 -9.48 -0.32 -19.94
CA ILE A 156 -9.20 1.04 -20.42
C ILE A 156 -8.75 0.96 -21.88
N PRO A 157 -9.53 1.48 -22.84
CA PRO A 157 -9.10 1.58 -24.22
C PRO A 157 -7.90 2.52 -24.36
N HIS A 158 -6.95 2.19 -25.25
CA HIS A 158 -5.76 3.01 -25.49
C HIS A 158 -6.12 4.44 -25.91
N GLU A 159 -7.16 4.59 -26.72
CA GLU A 159 -7.61 5.86 -27.29
C GLU A 159 -8.07 6.84 -26.20
N ARG A 160 -8.48 6.33 -25.03
CA ARG A 160 -8.92 7.16 -23.90
C ARG A 160 -7.76 7.85 -23.20
N VAL A 161 -6.59 7.22 -23.18
CA VAL A 161 -5.44 7.64 -22.38
C VAL A 161 -4.27 8.16 -23.22
N LEU A 162 -4.24 7.82 -24.52
CA LEU A 162 -3.21 8.26 -25.45
C LEU A 162 -3.11 9.80 -25.49
N GLY A 163 -1.88 10.31 -25.32
CA GLY A 163 -1.59 11.75 -25.32
C GLY A 163 -2.02 12.48 -24.04
N LYS A 164 -2.62 11.78 -23.06
CA LYS A 164 -3.00 12.35 -21.77
C LYS A 164 -1.92 12.08 -20.74
N SER A 165 -1.63 13.05 -19.88
CA SER A 165 -0.67 12.88 -18.78
C SER A 165 0.69 12.29 -19.18
N ASN A 166 1.17 12.61 -20.39
CA ASN A 166 2.40 12.08 -20.99
C ASN A 166 2.41 10.55 -21.18
N ILE A 167 1.24 9.95 -21.36
CA ILE A 167 1.08 8.57 -21.83
C ILE A 167 1.23 8.60 -23.36
N ASP A 168 2.32 8.03 -23.86
CA ASP A 168 2.62 7.96 -25.29
C ASP A 168 2.28 6.57 -25.85
N ALA A 169 2.26 6.48 -27.18
CA ALA A 169 1.97 5.23 -27.87
C ALA A 169 2.98 4.13 -27.52
N LYS A 170 4.27 4.49 -27.38
CA LYS A 170 5.35 3.54 -27.07
C LYS A 170 5.14 2.83 -25.74
N LEU A 171 4.68 3.55 -24.72
CA LEU A 171 4.33 2.92 -23.44
C LEU A 171 3.13 1.98 -23.60
N LEU A 172 2.10 2.42 -24.34
CA LEU A 172 0.88 1.65 -24.56
C LEU A 172 1.10 0.38 -25.39
N ASP A 173 2.09 0.35 -26.28
CA ASP A 173 2.45 -0.82 -27.10
C ASP A 173 2.86 -2.04 -26.25
N ASN A 174 3.19 -1.85 -24.96
CA ASN A 174 3.49 -2.94 -24.03
C ASN A 174 2.23 -3.63 -23.48
N PHE A 175 1.02 -3.12 -23.78
CA PHE A 175 -0.22 -3.59 -23.19
C PHE A 175 -1.22 -4.05 -24.25
N ALA A 176 -2.11 -4.95 -23.84
CA ALA A 176 -3.28 -5.30 -24.63
C ALA A 176 -4.23 -4.09 -24.72
N ASN A 177 -4.94 -3.96 -25.85
CA ASN A 177 -6.02 -3.00 -26.03
C ASN A 177 -7.38 -3.73 -26.03
N PRO A 178 -8.27 -3.50 -25.05
CA PRO A 178 -8.14 -2.57 -23.93
C PRO A 178 -7.28 -3.12 -22.77
N ILE A 179 -6.67 -2.21 -21.99
CA ILE A 179 -5.79 -2.54 -20.86
C ILE A 179 -6.65 -3.11 -19.71
N ASP A 180 -6.30 -4.28 -19.18
CA ASP A 180 -6.95 -4.84 -17.99
C ASP A 180 -6.42 -4.18 -16.70
N VAL A 181 -7.32 -3.46 -16.01
CA VAL A 181 -7.02 -2.74 -14.78
C VAL A 181 -6.70 -3.69 -13.62
N ASN A 182 -7.24 -4.91 -13.59
CA ASN A 182 -6.90 -5.88 -12.54
C ASN A 182 -5.44 -6.30 -12.65
N ILE A 183 -5.01 -6.67 -13.85
CA ILE A 183 -3.63 -7.08 -14.12
C ILE A 183 -2.69 -5.91 -13.81
N LEU A 184 -3.05 -4.71 -14.27
CA LEU A 184 -2.30 -3.50 -14.00
C LEU A 184 -2.13 -3.23 -12.49
N ILE A 185 -3.22 -3.26 -11.71
CA ILE A 185 -3.19 -3.03 -10.26
C ILE A 185 -2.41 -4.14 -9.54
N ASP A 186 -2.55 -5.40 -9.94
CA ASP A 186 -1.79 -6.51 -9.36
C ASP A 186 -0.28 -6.30 -9.56
N LYS A 187 0.14 -5.89 -10.77
CA LYS A 187 1.54 -5.61 -11.11
C LYS A 187 2.12 -4.37 -10.44
N ILE A 188 1.34 -3.30 -10.32
CA ILE A 188 1.74 -2.13 -9.51
C ILE A 188 1.93 -2.55 -8.05
N THR A 189 1.03 -3.38 -7.52
CA THR A 189 1.12 -3.87 -6.13
C THR A 189 2.40 -4.68 -5.94
N GLU A 190 2.73 -5.58 -6.87
CA GLU A 190 3.98 -6.34 -6.88
C GLU A 190 5.22 -5.44 -6.82
N CYS A 191 5.25 -4.39 -7.64
CA CYS A 191 6.35 -3.42 -7.64
C CYS A 191 6.45 -2.68 -6.30
N ILE A 192 5.34 -2.15 -5.78
CA ILE A 192 5.32 -1.42 -4.50
C ILE A 192 5.70 -2.32 -3.33
N SER A 193 5.23 -3.57 -3.30
CA SER A 193 5.64 -4.57 -2.31
C SER A 193 7.13 -4.84 -2.36
N THR A 194 7.72 -4.92 -3.56
CA THR A 194 9.17 -5.12 -3.74
C THR A 194 9.96 -3.93 -3.18
N LEU A 195 9.53 -2.70 -3.46
CA LEU A 195 10.11 -1.50 -2.86
C LEU A 195 9.98 -1.53 -1.32
N HIS A 196 8.82 -1.91 -0.79
CA HIS A 196 8.59 -1.96 0.66
C HIS A 196 9.46 -3.00 1.37
N LEU A 197 9.61 -4.19 0.79
CA LEU A 197 10.51 -5.23 1.32
C LEU A 197 11.96 -4.73 1.37
N GLN A 198 12.40 -3.99 0.35
CA GLN A 198 13.73 -3.40 0.33
C GLN A 198 13.92 -2.39 1.48
N VAL A 199 12.91 -1.56 1.79
CA VAL A 199 12.96 -0.68 2.98
C VAL A 199 13.14 -1.49 4.25
N ARG A 200 12.34 -2.54 4.45
CA ARG A 200 12.43 -3.40 5.63
C ARG A 200 13.82 -4.02 5.76
N THR A 201 14.36 -4.60 4.69
CA THR A 201 15.68 -5.23 4.67
C THR A 201 16.79 -4.24 5.03
N LEU A 202 16.77 -3.03 4.45
CA LEU A 202 17.81 -2.03 4.69
C LEU A 202 17.73 -1.40 6.09
N THR A 203 16.55 -1.39 6.72
CA THR A 203 16.32 -0.72 8.00
C THR A 203 16.20 -1.65 9.21
N GLU A 204 16.13 -2.98 8.97
CA GLU A 204 15.81 -3.98 9.99
C GLU A 204 16.70 -3.88 11.23
N ASN A 205 18.02 -3.79 11.05
CA ASN A 205 18.97 -3.74 12.16
C ASN A 205 18.73 -2.51 13.04
N LYS A 206 18.55 -1.33 12.43
CA LYS A 206 18.33 -0.07 13.15
C LYS A 206 17.01 -0.09 13.91
N VAL A 207 15.94 -0.56 13.26
CA VAL A 207 14.60 -0.67 13.88
C VAL A 207 14.63 -1.67 15.04
N ASN A 208 15.25 -2.83 14.86
CA ASN A 208 15.34 -3.85 15.91
C ASN A 208 16.17 -3.35 17.11
N GLN A 209 17.30 -2.68 16.86
CA GLN A 209 18.13 -2.09 17.91
C GLN A 209 17.37 -1.05 18.73
N GLU A 210 16.71 -0.08 18.08
CA GLU A 210 15.93 0.95 18.79
C GLU A 210 14.74 0.33 19.54
N HIS A 211 14.09 -0.68 18.98
CA HIS A 211 12.99 -1.37 19.63
C HIS A 211 13.45 -2.16 20.88
N VAL A 212 14.57 -2.89 20.81
CA VAL A 212 15.16 -3.58 21.98
C VAL A 212 15.58 -2.56 23.04
N TYR A 213 16.19 -1.45 22.63
CA TYR A 213 16.55 -0.36 23.54
C TYR A 213 15.33 0.17 24.29
N LEU A 214 14.20 0.42 23.61
CA LEU A 214 12.97 0.87 24.26
C LEU A 214 12.38 -0.16 25.22
N ILE A 215 12.41 -1.45 24.86
CA ILE A 215 11.98 -2.54 25.77
C ILE A 215 12.83 -2.53 27.04
N ASN A 216 14.15 -2.45 26.89
CA ASN A 216 15.07 -2.46 28.03
C ASN A 216 14.93 -1.21 28.89
N LEU A 217 14.79 -0.03 28.28
CA LEU A 217 14.53 1.23 28.98
C LEU A 217 13.23 1.14 29.78
N ASN A 218 12.17 0.62 29.19
CA ASN A 218 10.92 0.42 29.91
C ASN A 218 11.04 -0.62 31.02
N HIS A 219 11.78 -1.71 30.80
CA HIS A 219 12.02 -2.69 31.84
C HIS A 219 12.75 -2.03 33.03
N ALA A 220 13.79 -1.24 32.76
CA ALA A 220 14.52 -0.48 33.78
C ALA A 220 13.60 0.48 34.54
N ILE A 221 12.83 1.32 33.83
CA ILE A 221 11.87 2.24 34.43
C ILE A 221 10.81 1.48 35.24
N SER A 222 10.26 0.38 34.72
CA SER A 222 9.25 -0.41 35.43
C SER A 222 9.82 -1.08 36.68
N THR A 223 11.10 -1.49 36.66
CA THR A 223 11.79 -2.04 37.83
C THR A 223 12.00 -0.95 38.88
N GLU A 224 12.43 0.23 38.46
CA GLU A 224 12.64 1.40 39.32
C GLU A 224 11.31 1.92 39.91
N VAL A 225 10.26 2.01 39.10
CA VAL A 225 8.90 2.36 39.51
C VAL A 225 8.29 1.27 40.39
N ASN A 226 8.52 -0.02 40.16
CA ASN A 226 8.06 -1.10 41.04
C ASN A 226 8.80 -1.13 42.38
N LEU A 227 10.05 -0.66 42.43
CA LEU A 227 10.78 -0.41 43.68
C LEU A 227 10.15 0.75 44.46
N ILE A 228 9.63 1.77 43.79
CA ILE A 228 8.91 2.91 44.39
C ILE A 228 7.46 2.55 44.77
N ASN A 229 6.77 1.75 43.94
CA ASN A 229 5.32 1.46 44.04
C ASN A 229 4.98 0.12 44.72
N LYS A 230 5.85 -0.41 45.58
CA LYS A 230 5.57 -1.58 46.43
C LYS A 230 4.41 -1.41 47.43
N LYS A 231 3.52 -0.43 47.22
CA LYS A 231 2.35 -0.09 48.03
C LYS A 231 1.01 -0.01 47.26
N TYR A 232 0.97 -0.18 45.95
CA TYR A 232 -0.30 -0.13 45.20
C TYR A 232 -0.45 -1.32 44.24
N GLU A 233 -1.35 -2.23 44.61
CA GLU A 233 -1.74 -3.38 43.80
C GLU A 233 -2.64 -2.97 42.61
N LYS A 234 -2.37 -3.64 41.49
CA LYS A 234 -3.23 -3.84 40.29
C LYS A 234 -3.47 -2.65 39.35
N GLY A 235 -2.98 -2.86 38.12
CA GLY A 235 -3.64 -2.40 36.89
C GLY A 235 -2.88 -1.31 36.12
N MET A 236 -2.33 -1.71 34.97
CA MET A 236 -1.62 -0.87 33.98
C MET A 236 -0.41 -0.08 34.52
N SER A 237 0.79 -0.49 34.12
CA SER A 237 2.03 0.22 34.43
C SER A 237 2.06 1.57 33.72
N LYS A 238 1.53 2.59 34.37
CA LYS A 238 1.71 4.00 34.05
C LYS A 238 3.04 4.41 34.69
N ALA A 239 4.09 4.54 33.89
CA ALA A 239 5.36 5.07 34.37
C ALA A 239 5.29 6.60 34.33
N THR A 240 5.37 7.24 35.50
CA THR A 240 5.49 8.70 35.62
C THR A 240 6.95 9.02 35.86
N LEU A 241 7.61 9.67 34.91
CA LEU A 241 8.96 10.20 35.10
C LEU A 241 8.81 11.66 35.52
N ILE A 242 9.15 11.98 36.77
CA ILE A 242 9.22 13.37 37.25
C ILE A 242 10.66 13.81 37.08
N THR A 243 10.94 14.67 36.10
CA THR A 243 12.25 15.32 35.98
C THR A 243 12.36 16.47 36.98
N GLU A 244 13.53 16.67 37.58
CA GLU A 244 13.76 17.68 38.64
C GLU A 244 13.37 19.12 38.24
N ASP A 245 13.43 19.46 36.95
CA ASP A 245 13.18 20.82 36.45
C ASP A 245 11.80 21.06 35.83
N SER A 246 11.01 20.01 35.61
CA SER A 246 9.65 20.19 35.12
C SER A 246 8.77 19.05 35.61
N GLN A 247 7.70 19.40 36.33
CA GLN A 247 6.63 18.46 36.73
C GLN A 247 5.80 18.01 35.52
N GLN A 248 6.44 17.66 34.40
CA GLN A 248 5.75 17.11 33.23
C GLN A 248 5.55 15.61 33.39
N GLU A 249 4.29 15.19 33.44
CA GLU A 249 3.93 13.78 33.33
C GLU A 249 4.19 13.28 31.90
N ILE A 250 5.23 12.47 31.72
CA ILE A 250 5.45 11.76 30.46
C ILE A 250 4.83 10.36 30.58
N GLN A 251 3.74 10.11 29.85
CA GLN A 251 3.13 8.78 29.75
C GLN A 251 3.81 7.97 28.64
N TYR A 252 4.45 6.86 29.01
CA TYR A 252 5.00 5.90 28.04
C TYR A 252 3.98 4.79 27.73
N TYR A 253 3.28 4.91 26.59
CA TYR A 253 2.49 3.80 26.03
C TYR A 253 3.36 3.01 25.07
N ILE A 254 3.77 1.79 25.42
CA ILE A 254 4.64 0.94 24.57
C ILE A 254 3.82 0.08 23.58
N GLY A 255 2.49 0.14 23.66
CA GLY A 255 1.60 -0.50 22.69
C GLY A 255 1.73 0.03 21.26
N TRP A 256 2.36 1.19 21.04
CA TRP A 256 2.45 1.83 19.71
C TRP A 256 3.32 1.09 18.70
N PHE A 257 4.23 0.21 19.14
CA PHE A 257 5.01 -0.64 18.24
C PHE A 257 4.33 -1.99 17.93
N SER A 258 3.28 -2.35 18.66
CA SER A 258 2.44 -3.50 18.33
C SER A 258 1.79 -3.39 16.95
N PRO A 259 1.26 -2.21 16.53
CA PRO A 259 0.85 -1.97 15.15
C PRO A 259 1.95 -2.21 14.11
N TYR A 260 3.19 -1.76 14.36
CA TYR A 260 4.32 -2.02 13.46
C TYR A 260 4.56 -3.53 13.30
N LYS A 261 4.68 -4.26 14.42
CA LYS A 261 4.87 -5.72 14.39
C LYS A 261 3.71 -6.44 13.72
N HIS A 262 2.47 -6.03 14.02
CA HIS A 262 1.28 -6.60 13.40
C HIS A 262 1.28 -6.39 11.88
N SER A 263 1.58 -5.18 11.41
CA SER A 263 1.70 -4.88 9.97
C SER A 263 2.84 -5.67 9.32
N LYS A 264 4.00 -5.77 10.00
CA LYS A 264 5.14 -6.57 9.52
C LYS A 264 4.76 -8.04 9.36
N GLU A 265 4.09 -8.65 10.33
CA GLU A 265 3.65 -10.04 10.27
C GLU A 265 2.50 -10.26 9.27
N LYS A 266 1.47 -9.40 9.29
CA LYS A 266 0.31 -9.50 8.38
C LYS A 266 0.73 -9.43 6.92
N TYR A 267 1.70 -8.59 6.60
CA TYR A 267 2.23 -8.40 5.25
C TYR A 267 3.67 -8.91 5.13
N ARG A 268 4.01 -9.97 5.86
CA ARG A 268 5.36 -10.56 5.87
C ARG A 268 5.73 -11.17 4.54
N PHE A 269 4.77 -11.83 3.91
CA PHE A 269 4.94 -12.49 2.62
C PHE A 269 4.27 -11.66 1.54
N PHE A 270 4.94 -11.54 0.40
CA PHE A 270 4.26 -11.14 -0.82
C PHE A 270 3.28 -12.24 -1.20
N LEU A 271 1.99 -11.91 -1.26
CA LEU A 271 0.98 -12.79 -1.82
C LEU A 271 0.82 -12.41 -3.30
N PRO A 272 1.25 -13.27 -4.24
CA PRO A 272 0.97 -13.04 -5.66
C PRO A 272 -0.53 -13.21 -5.88
N HIS A 273 -1.29 -12.12 -5.75
CA HIS A 273 -2.75 -12.13 -5.85
C HIS A 273 -3.26 -12.51 -7.25
N SER A 274 -2.40 -12.43 -8.27
CA SER A 274 -2.63 -13.02 -9.60
C SER A 274 -2.74 -14.55 -9.59
N ARG A 275 -2.34 -15.21 -8.50
CA ARG A 275 -2.45 -16.67 -8.28
C ARG A 275 -3.57 -17.05 -7.31
N ILE A 276 -4.33 -16.08 -6.80
CA ILE A 276 -5.49 -16.38 -5.97
C ILE A 276 -6.67 -16.58 -6.91
N GLU A 277 -6.93 -17.83 -7.22
CA GLU A 277 -8.08 -18.27 -8.02
C GLU A 277 -9.28 -18.51 -7.10
N TYR A 278 -10.40 -17.87 -7.39
CA TYR A 278 -11.66 -18.07 -6.67
C TYR A 278 -12.54 -19.01 -7.50
N SER A 279 -12.49 -20.31 -7.18
CA SER A 279 -13.37 -21.32 -7.78
C SER A 279 -14.65 -21.48 -6.96
N LYS A 280 -15.80 -21.53 -7.61
CA LYS A 280 -17.04 -22.02 -6.99
C LYS A 280 -17.13 -23.53 -7.24
N THR A 281 -16.97 -24.34 -6.21
CA THR A 281 -17.18 -25.79 -6.31
C THR A 281 -18.64 -26.07 -6.59
N LYS A 282 -18.93 -26.84 -7.65
CA LYS A 282 -20.27 -27.39 -7.89
C LYS A 282 -20.66 -28.24 -6.67
N GLN A 283 -21.69 -27.83 -5.94
CA GLN A 283 -22.40 -28.78 -5.07
C GLN A 283 -23.27 -29.64 -6.00
N ILE A 284 -22.95 -30.93 -6.04
CA ILE A 284 -23.72 -31.99 -6.74
C ILE A 284 -24.99 -32.27 -5.93
#